data_AF-A0A960XIP3-F1
#
_entry.id   AF-A0A960XIP3-F1
#
_cell.length_a   1.000
_cell.length_b   1.000
_cell.length_c   1.000
_cell.angle_alpha   90.00
_cell.angle_beta   90.00
_cell.angle_gamma   90.00
#
_symmetry.space_group_name_H-M   'P 1'
#
loop_
_entity.id
_entity.type
_entity.pdbx_description
1 polymer ?
#
loop_
_entity_poly.entity_id
_entity_poly.type
_entity_poly.pdbx_seq_one_letter_code
_entity_poly.pdbx_strand_id
1 'polypeptide(L)' 'GYADGRLYCLEEDSGTVVLIDASPDGWNERGRLTLSPQTEQRSERGKIWTHPVIANGKLYLRDQELFFCFDVSQ' A
#
# COMPACT_ATOMS: atom_id res chain seq x y z
N GLY A 1 3.32 5.16 -3.05
CA GLY A 1 4.79 5.20 -2.91
C GLY A 1 5.44 4.77 -4.20
N TYR A 2 6.71 5.11 -4.43
CA TYR A 2 7.48 4.72 -5.62
C TYR A 2 8.87 4.22 -5.22
N ALA A 3 9.28 3.07 -5.74
CA ALA A 3 10.65 2.53 -5.61
C ALA A 3 10.92 1.53 -6.73
N ASP A 4 12.17 1.46 -7.19
CA ASP A 4 12.65 0.49 -8.19
C ASP A 4 11.78 0.39 -9.46
N GLY A 5 11.32 1.54 -9.98
CA GLY A 5 10.49 1.57 -11.18
C GLY A 5 9.05 1.11 -10.97
N ARG A 6 8.61 0.92 -9.72
CA ARG A 6 7.28 0.42 -9.38
C ARG A 6 6.51 1.40 -8.51
N LEU A 7 5.20 1.50 -8.75
CA LEU A 7 4.24 2.23 -7.93
C LEU A 7 3.57 1.26 -6.95
N TYR A 8 3.53 1.70 -5.70
CA TYR A 8 2.80 1.06 -4.61
C TYR A 8 1.52 1.88 -4.39
N CYS A 9 0.41 1.35 -4.89
CA CYS A 9 -0.90 1.97 -4.90
C CYS A 9 -1.73 1.37 -3.77
N LEU A 10 -2.08 2.17 -2.78
CA LEU A 10 -2.99 1.78 -1.70
C LEU A 10 -4.38 2.34 -2.02
N GLU A 11 -5.35 1.45 -2.10
CA GLU A 11 -6.76 1.77 -2.23
C GLU A 11 -7.34 2.09 -0.83
N GLU A 12 -8.23 3.08 -0.77
CA GLU A 12 -8.61 3.72 0.49
C GLU A 12 -9.74 3.00 1.26
N ASP A 13 -10.59 2.19 0.61
CA ASP A 13 -11.73 1.50 1.21
C ASP A 13 -11.40 0.08 1.66
N SER A 14 -10.96 -0.76 0.73
CA SER A 14 -10.65 -2.16 0.92
C SER A 14 -9.26 -2.37 1.49
N GLY A 15 -8.38 -1.36 1.52
CA GLY A 15 -7.00 -1.52 1.96
C GLY A 15 -6.21 -2.44 1.03
N THR A 16 -6.64 -2.56 -0.22
CA THR A 16 -5.91 -3.32 -1.23
C THR A 16 -4.70 -2.51 -1.66
N VAL A 17 -3.54 -3.15 -1.63
CA VAL A 17 -2.29 -2.61 -2.11
C VAL A 17 -1.93 -3.34 -3.39
N VAL A 18 -1.70 -2.58 -4.46
CA VAL A 18 -1.25 -3.10 -5.74
C VAL A 18 0.13 -2.54 -6.03
N LEU A 19 1.02 -3.44 -6.46
CA LEU A 19 2.33 -3.10 -7.01
C LEU A 19 2.21 -3.11 -8.53
N ILE A 20 2.47 -1.98 -9.18
CA ILE A 20 2.44 -1.87 -10.64
C ILE A 20 3.73 -1.26 -11.17
N ASP A 21 4.06 -1.51 -12.43
CA ASP A 21 5.16 -0.79 -13.09
C ASP A 21 4.80 0.69 -13.28
N ALA A 22 5.78 1.56 -13.11
CA ALA A 22 5.67 2.98 -13.46
C ALA A 22 5.93 3.20 -14.96
N SER A 23 5.10 2.62 -15.82
CA SER A 23 5.23 2.68 -17.28
C SER A 23 4.12 3.51 -17.94
N PRO A 24 4.43 4.30 -18.98
CA PRO A 24 3.41 4.93 -19.82
C PRO A 24 2.65 3.92 -20.71
N ASP A 25 3.13 2.69 -20.85
CA ASP A 25 2.50 1.64 -21.69
C ASP A 25 1.18 1.12 -21.10
N GLY A 26 0.84 1.54 -19.88
CA GLY A 26 -0.41 1.24 -19.20
C GLY A 26 -0.23 0.32 -18.00
N TRP A 27 -1.32 -0.39 -17.66
CA TRP A 27 -1.40 -1.18 -16.43
C TRP A 27 -0.60 -2.48 -16.54
N ASN A 28 0.44 -2.62 -15.72
CA ASN A 28 1.19 -3.86 -15.56
C ASN A 28 1.35 -4.20 -14.07
N GLU A 29 0.53 -5.13 -13.57
CA GLU A 29 0.51 -5.54 -12.16
C GLU A 29 1.58 -6.57 -11.85
N ARG A 30 2.33 -6.34 -10.77
CA ARG A 30 3.41 -7.20 -10.27
C ARG A 30 3.03 -7.94 -9.00
N GLY A 31 2.02 -7.46 -8.28
CA GLY A 31 1.54 -8.09 -7.06
C GLY A 31 0.38 -7.34 -6.44
N ARG A 32 -0.35 -8.05 -5.58
CA ARG A 32 -1.52 -7.54 -4.87
C ARG A 32 -1.62 -8.18 -3.51
N LEU A 33 -1.98 -7.39 -2.52
CA LEU A 33 -2.36 -7.87 -1.19
C LEU A 33 -3.47 -6.99 -0.64
N THR A 34 -4.18 -7.49 0.36
CA THR A 34 -5.13 -6.70 1.15
C THR A 34 -4.63 -6.65 2.57
N LEU A 35 -4.61 -5.45 3.17
CA LEU A 35 -4.24 -5.29 4.57
C LEU A 35 -5.19 -6.13 5.45
N SER A 36 -4.59 -7.00 6.25
CA SER A 36 -5.30 -7.86 7.19
C SER A 36 -4.45 -8.05 8.44
N PRO A 37 -5.00 -7.83 9.65
CA PRO A 37 -6.36 -7.35 9.92
C PRO A 37 -6.60 -5.90 9.47
N GLN A 38 -7.84 -5.43 9.51
CA GLN A 38 -8.19 -4.01 9.37
C GLN A 38 -8.66 -3.45 10.71
N THR A 39 -8.54 -2.14 10.89
CA THR A 39 -8.98 -1.48 12.12
C THR A 39 -10.49 -1.66 12.34
N GLU A 40 -10.86 -1.93 13.58
CA GLU A 40 -12.25 -1.85 14.04
C GLU A 40 -12.63 -0.43 14.49
N GLN A 41 -11.64 0.47 14.57
CA GLN A 41 -11.78 1.86 15.04
C GLN A 41 -11.84 2.84 13.86
N ARG A 42 -12.83 2.67 12.98
CA ARG A 42 -13.04 3.54 11.81
C ARG A 42 -14.34 4.33 11.95
N SER A 43 -14.27 5.64 11.73
CA SER A 43 -15.49 6.44 11.56
C SER A 43 -16.18 6.08 10.24
N GLU A 44 -17.50 6.30 10.12
CA GLU A 44 -18.25 5.98 8.89
C GLU A 44 -17.68 6.64 7.63
N ARG A 45 -17.04 7.80 7.79
CA ARG A 45 -16.40 8.55 6.69
C ARG A 45 -14.87 8.34 6.63
N GLY A 46 -14.30 7.59 7.56
CA GLY A 46 -12.87 7.33 7.62
C GLY A 46 -12.44 6.31 6.57
N LYS A 47 -11.23 6.46 6.04
CA LYS A 47 -10.62 5.57 5.04
C LYS A 47 -9.15 5.33 5.36
N ILE A 48 -8.46 4.57 4.53
CA ILE A 48 -7.02 4.30 4.65
C ILE A 48 -6.25 5.35 3.83
N TRP A 49 -6.03 6.52 4.42
CA TRP A 49 -5.40 7.66 3.73
C TRP A 49 -3.90 7.81 3.97
N THR A 50 -3.30 6.92 4.77
CA THR A 50 -1.86 7.03 5.02
C THR A 50 -1.11 6.75 3.73
N HIS A 51 -0.37 7.75 3.24
CA HIS A 51 0.46 7.57 2.06
C HIS A 51 1.51 6.47 2.28
N PRO A 52 1.70 5.54 1.33
CA PRO A 52 2.72 4.51 1.44
C PRO A 52 4.13 5.11 1.51
N VAL A 53 4.88 4.73 2.54
CA VAL A 53 6.27 5.16 2.75
C VAL A 53 7.21 3.99 2.50
N ILE A 54 8.30 4.23 1.77
CA ILE A 54 9.31 3.22 1.49
C ILE A 54 10.65 3.74 2.01
N ALA A 55 11.32 2.93 2.84
CA ALA A 55 12.63 3.24 3.37
C ALA A 55 13.38 1.94 3.66
N ASN A 56 14.68 1.88 3.36
CA ASN A 56 15.56 0.75 3.69
C ASN A 56 15.03 -0.61 3.23
N GLY A 57 14.48 -0.68 2.01
CA GLY A 57 13.91 -1.92 1.46
C GLY A 57 12.61 -2.37 2.13
N LYS A 58 11.95 -1.49 2.89
CA LYS A 58 10.69 -1.79 3.59
C LYS A 58 9.59 -0.83 3.20
N LEU A 59 8.42 -1.39 2.96
CA LEU A 59 7.17 -0.66 2.72
C LEU A 59 6.39 -0.57 4.03
N TYR A 60 6.10 0.66 4.45
CA TYR A 60 5.33 0.98 5.63
C TYR A 60 3.95 1.48 5.24
N LEU A 61 2.94 0.82 5.79
CA LEU A 61 1.52 1.16 5.61
C LEU A 61 0.86 1.26 6.97
N ARG A 62 -0.21 2.05 7.04
CA ARG A 62 -0.92 2.27 8.30
C ARG A 62 -2.41 2.32 8.05
N ASP A 63 -3.12 1.54 8.85
CA ASP A 63 -4.57 1.61 9.00
C ASP A 63 -4.90 1.95 10.45
N GLN A 64 -5.14 3.24 10.72
CA GLN A 64 -5.43 3.78 12.07
C GLN A 64 -4.39 3.37 13.13
N GLU A 65 -4.71 2.48 14.06
CA GLU A 65 -3.81 1.95 15.09
C GLU A 65 -2.91 0.82 14.58
N LEU A 66 -3.23 0.23 13.43
CA LEU A 66 -2.48 -0.87 12.83
C LEU A 66 -1.36 -0.35 11.95
N PHE A 67 -0.16 -0.87 12.17
CA PHE A 67 1.04 -0.60 11.37
C PHE A 67 1.52 -1.87 10.70
N PHE A 68 1.75 -1.79 9.39
CA PHE A 68 2.23 -2.89 8.57
C PHE A 68 3.61 -2.54 8.02
N CYS A 69 4.48 -3.54 8.00
CA CYS A 69 5.81 -3.44 7.43
C CYS A 69 6.03 -4.66 6.53
N PHE A 70 6.23 -4.41 5.25
CA PHE A 70 6.53 -5.46 4.27
C PHE A 70 7.97 -5.32 3.81
N ASP A 71 8.67 -6.45 3.70
CA ASP A 71 9.95 -6.46 3.00
C ASP A 71 9.71 -6.37 1.50
N VAL A 72 10.36 -5.40 0.86
CA VAL A 72 10.27 -5.16 -0.58
C VAL A 72 11.67 -5.11 -1.21
N SER A 73 12.71 -5.46 -0.44
CA SER A 73 14.04 -5.66 -0.98
C SER A 73 14.04 -6.83 -1.97
N GLN A 74 14.83 -6.69 -3.03
CA GLN A 74 14.98 -7.71 -4.08
C GLN A 74 15.96 -8.80 -3.63
#